data_AF-A0A848Z1W1-F1
#
_entry.id   AF-A0A848Z1W1-F1
#
_cell.length_a   1.000
_cell.length_b   1.000
_cell.length_c   1.000
_cell.angle_alpha   90.00
_cell.angle_beta   90.00
_cell.angle_gamma   90.00
#
_symmetry.space_group_name_H-M   'P 1'
#
loop_
_entity.id
_entity.type
_entity.pdbx_description
1 polymer ?
#
loop_
_entity_poly.entity_id
_entity_poly.type
_entity_poly.pdbx_seq_one_letter_code
_entity_poly.pdbx_strand_id
1 'polypeptide(L)'
;MATLLLAACVPAATPLWPTLTGEPVAGETIAGAGGWPAPLALGNQRFQPPAPALGPPSGSAAGNRLRPIEADLAALNRAIVGADRRLQQLRGEARARADAYLAVAGPIERGLRAGAAPNDPALEQRLRQAGFVLGRLAALAPQWDALVGRVTRERATASSVVATAAAVDTTGGTGADERRRLSLARAARGSAATANALAATLVEDRRAVDEFLAAERAMLEILALGVAEGEAFGSSLAGLAAGAPATAPPPPRPGDPPLVTIRFRDESVRYHQPLYRAARLALERRADVVFTVVAVTPPGLEGGAAQADAVARSLAEMGVPAGQTAVIGWADPAATEAEIQVHVR
;
A
#
# COMPACT_ATOMS: atom_id res chain seq x y z
N MET A 1 -76.92 -0.08 8.40
CA MET A 1 -75.90 -0.59 7.45
C MET A 1 -74.68 0.31 7.58
N ALA A 2 -73.68 -0.06 8.38
CA ALA A 2 -72.56 -0.94 8.06
C ALA A 2 -71.43 -0.23 7.27
N THR A 3 -70.43 0.24 8.04
CA THR A 3 -68.95 0.07 7.88
C THR A 3 -68.26 0.38 6.54
N LEU A 4 -67.23 1.25 6.53
CA LEU A 4 -65.80 0.83 6.51
C LEU A 4 -64.82 2.01 6.66
N LEU A 5 -63.89 1.87 7.60
CA LEU A 5 -62.68 2.65 7.85
C LEU A 5 -61.52 2.12 6.99
N LEU A 6 -60.58 2.98 6.60
CA LEU A 6 -59.18 2.59 6.38
C LEU A 6 -58.24 3.77 6.69
N ALA A 7 -57.49 3.62 7.76
CA ALA A 7 -56.33 4.40 8.13
C ALA A 7 -55.09 3.83 7.44
N ALA A 8 -54.22 4.69 6.89
CA ALA A 8 -52.86 4.32 6.50
C ALA A 8 -51.89 5.10 7.40
N CYS A 9 -51.21 4.36 8.27
CA CYS A 9 -50.23 4.83 9.24
C CYS A 9 -48.84 4.84 8.59
N VAL A 10 -48.09 5.92 8.81
CA VAL A 10 -46.67 6.08 8.46
C VAL A 10 -45.82 5.54 9.62
N PRO A 11 -44.89 4.60 9.44
CA PRO A 11 -43.94 4.27 10.49
C PRO A 11 -42.80 5.31 10.55
N ALA A 12 -42.66 5.89 11.74
CA ALA A 12 -41.59 6.80 12.13
C ALA A 12 -40.22 6.08 12.19
N ALA A 13 -39.18 6.80 11.81
CA ALA A 13 -37.79 6.40 11.95
C ALA A 13 -37.42 6.22 13.44
N THR A 14 -36.93 5.03 13.79
CA THR A 14 -36.25 4.78 15.06
C THR A 14 -34.81 5.31 15.00
N PRO A 15 -34.38 6.20 15.91
CA PRO A 15 -32.97 6.54 16.06
C PRO A 15 -32.22 5.40 16.75
N LEU A 16 -31.27 4.78 16.04
CA LEU A 16 -30.37 3.72 16.53
C LEU A 16 -28.98 4.29 16.87
N TRP A 17 -28.91 5.18 17.85
CA TRP A 17 -27.64 5.57 18.47
C TRP A 17 -27.69 5.23 19.96
N PRO A 18 -26.81 4.36 20.48
CA PRO A 18 -26.65 4.23 21.92
C PRO A 18 -25.91 5.46 22.46
N THR A 19 -26.55 6.19 23.39
CA THR A 19 -25.89 7.22 24.20
C THR A 19 -25.06 6.54 25.29
N LEU A 20 -23.74 6.67 25.20
CA LEU A 20 -22.79 6.22 26.22
C LEU A 20 -22.67 7.28 27.33
N THR A 21 -23.48 7.15 28.37
CA THR A 21 -23.19 7.74 29.68
C THR A 21 -22.20 6.83 30.41
N GLY A 22 -21.11 7.41 30.90
CA GLY A 22 -19.92 6.68 31.35
C GLY A 22 -20.14 5.68 32.49
N GLU A 23 -19.88 4.41 32.17
CA GLU A 23 -19.28 3.41 33.07
C GLU A 23 -18.18 2.67 32.28
N PRO A 24 -17.07 2.26 32.92
CA PRO A 24 -15.96 1.62 32.23
C PRO A 24 -16.37 0.21 31.80
N VAL A 25 -16.62 0.01 30.51
CA VAL A 25 -16.81 -1.32 29.94
C VAL A 25 -15.45 -2.01 29.91
N ALA A 26 -15.25 -2.97 30.81
CA ALA A 26 -14.11 -3.85 30.79
C ALA A 26 -14.12 -4.67 29.48
N GLY A 27 -13.08 -4.46 28.66
CA GLY A 27 -12.52 -5.49 27.78
C GLY A 27 -13.47 -6.19 26.81
N GLU A 28 -14.13 -5.45 25.92
CA GLU A 28 -14.59 -6.04 24.66
C GLU A 28 -13.50 -5.88 23.60
N THR A 29 -12.58 -6.85 23.58
CA THR A 29 -11.65 -7.06 22.48
C THR A 29 -12.45 -7.35 21.21
N ILE A 30 -12.37 -6.45 20.24
CA ILE A 30 -12.90 -6.67 18.90
C ILE A 30 -12.07 -7.78 18.25
N ALA A 31 -12.57 -9.01 18.32
CA ALA A 31 -12.05 -10.13 17.56
C ALA A 31 -12.69 -10.11 16.16
N GLY A 32 -11.93 -9.72 15.13
CA GLY A 32 -12.24 -10.07 13.74
C GLY A 32 -11.95 -9.02 12.66
N ALA A 33 -11.28 -9.47 11.59
CA ALA A 33 -11.01 -8.83 10.29
C ALA A 33 -9.96 -7.70 10.26
N GLY A 34 -8.72 -8.08 9.96
CA GLY A 34 -7.57 -7.20 9.70
C GLY A 34 -6.32 -7.65 10.45
N GLY A 35 -5.89 -8.90 10.26
CA GLY A 35 -4.69 -9.43 10.90
C GLY A 35 -3.45 -8.66 10.49
N TRP A 36 -2.49 -8.61 11.42
CA TRP A 36 -1.10 -8.25 11.19
C TRP A 36 -0.63 -8.59 9.77
N PRO A 37 0.08 -7.69 9.08
CA PRO A 37 0.17 -7.69 7.63
C PRO A 37 0.69 -9.00 7.06
N ALA A 38 0.16 -9.34 5.88
CA ALA A 38 0.54 -10.53 5.16
C ALA A 38 2.01 -10.46 4.71
N PRO A 39 2.71 -11.60 4.61
CA PRO A 39 4.05 -11.66 4.04
C PRO A 39 4.10 -11.06 2.63
N LEU A 40 5.25 -10.46 2.27
CA LEU A 40 5.48 -9.92 0.94
C LEU A 40 5.42 -11.05 -0.11
N ALA A 41 4.34 -11.06 -0.90
CA ALA A 41 4.15 -11.99 -1.99
C ALA A 41 4.78 -11.45 -3.28
N LEU A 42 5.74 -12.21 -3.82
CA LEU A 42 6.37 -11.93 -5.12
C LEU A 42 6.29 -13.18 -5.99
N GLY A 43 6.45 -13.02 -7.31
CA GLY A 43 6.44 -14.14 -8.24
C GLY A 43 7.62 -15.12 -8.06
N ASN A 44 7.52 -16.30 -8.66
CA ASN A 44 8.56 -17.34 -8.69
C ASN A 44 8.92 -17.79 -10.12
N GLN A 45 8.39 -17.10 -11.13
CA GLN A 45 8.59 -17.43 -12.54
C GLN A 45 10.07 -17.29 -12.90
N ARG A 46 10.55 -18.17 -13.77
CA ARG A 46 11.89 -18.11 -14.37
C ARG A 46 11.80 -17.78 -15.85
N PHE A 47 12.72 -16.96 -16.33
CA PHE A 47 12.73 -16.48 -17.71
C PHE A 47 13.90 -17.10 -18.50
N GLN A 48 13.59 -18.13 -19.29
CA GLN A 48 14.55 -18.82 -20.13
C GLN A 48 14.19 -18.62 -21.62
N PRO A 49 15.05 -17.94 -22.40
CA PRO A 49 14.85 -17.82 -23.85
C PRO A 49 15.00 -19.17 -24.56
N PRO A 50 14.27 -19.40 -25.66
CA PRO A 50 14.44 -20.60 -26.47
C PRO A 50 15.78 -20.59 -27.22
N ALA A 51 16.43 -21.75 -27.29
CA ALA A 51 17.64 -21.92 -28.08
C ALA A 51 17.29 -22.10 -29.57
N PRO A 52 18.06 -21.50 -30.50
CA PRO A 52 17.90 -21.78 -31.92
C PRO A 52 18.39 -23.19 -32.27
N ALA A 53 17.64 -23.90 -33.11
CA ALA A 53 18.09 -25.14 -33.72
C ALA A 53 19.03 -24.81 -34.90
N LEU A 54 20.33 -24.70 -34.61
CA LEU A 54 21.37 -24.41 -35.59
C LEU A 54 21.99 -25.75 -36.02
N GLY A 55 21.70 -26.20 -37.23
CA GLY A 55 22.41 -27.33 -37.83
C GLY A 55 23.91 -27.01 -38.06
N PRO A 56 24.66 -27.88 -38.75
CA PRO A 56 26.05 -27.60 -39.11
C PRO A 56 26.18 -26.27 -39.85
N PRO A 57 27.25 -25.48 -39.60
CA PRO A 57 27.53 -24.29 -40.39
C PRO A 57 27.74 -24.66 -41.85
N SER A 58 27.16 -23.86 -42.75
CA SER A 58 27.51 -23.95 -44.16
C SER A 58 28.71 -23.04 -44.45
N GLY A 59 29.52 -23.40 -45.45
CA GLY A 59 30.55 -22.53 -46.01
C GLY A 59 29.99 -21.49 -47.00
N SER A 60 28.67 -21.36 -47.12
CA SER A 60 28.04 -20.50 -48.13
C SER A 60 28.14 -19.02 -47.76
N ALA A 61 28.01 -18.13 -48.75
CA ALA A 61 27.92 -16.69 -48.50
C ALA A 61 26.72 -16.34 -47.61
N ALA A 62 25.59 -17.03 -47.77
CA ALA A 62 24.40 -16.87 -46.93
C ALA A 62 24.66 -17.30 -45.47
N GLY A 63 25.33 -18.44 -45.26
CA GLY A 63 25.73 -18.90 -43.93
C GLY A 63 26.65 -17.90 -43.22
N ASN A 64 27.59 -17.30 -43.96
CA ASN A 64 28.48 -16.27 -43.42
C ASN A 64 27.74 -15.01 -42.95
N ARG A 65 26.64 -14.62 -43.62
CA ARG A 65 25.78 -13.48 -43.23
C ARG A 65 24.93 -13.75 -41.99
N LEU A 66 24.66 -15.02 -41.65
CA LEU A 66 23.87 -15.40 -40.48
C LEU A 66 24.69 -15.41 -39.17
N ARG A 67 26.03 -15.52 -39.25
CA ARG A 67 26.91 -15.57 -38.07
C ARG A 67 26.78 -14.39 -37.10
N PRO A 68 26.68 -13.12 -37.56
CA PRO A 68 26.48 -12.00 -36.65
C PRO A 68 25.16 -12.12 -35.87
N ILE A 69 24.06 -12.54 -36.52
CA ILE A 69 22.76 -12.72 -35.86
C ILE A 69 22.83 -13.82 -34.79
N GLU A 70 23.56 -14.90 -35.05
CA GLU A 70 23.78 -15.95 -34.04
C GLU A 70 24.51 -15.42 -32.82
N ALA A 71 25.55 -14.61 -33.03
CA ALA A 71 26.30 -13.99 -31.95
C ALA A 71 25.42 -13.02 -31.15
N ASP A 72 24.63 -12.19 -31.84
CA ASP A 72 23.72 -11.22 -31.23
C ASP A 72 22.61 -11.92 -30.44
N LEU A 73 22.00 -12.98 -31.00
CA LEU A 73 21.00 -13.78 -30.30
C LEU A 73 21.59 -14.50 -29.08
N ALA A 74 22.80 -15.05 -29.20
CA ALA A 74 23.48 -15.68 -28.07
C ALA A 74 23.85 -14.67 -26.97
N ALA A 75 24.24 -13.45 -27.34
CA ALA A 75 24.48 -12.36 -26.41
C ALA A 75 23.19 -11.92 -25.71
N LEU A 76 22.11 -11.73 -26.46
CA LEU A 76 20.77 -11.42 -25.93
C LEU A 76 20.29 -12.49 -24.95
N ASN A 77 20.40 -13.77 -25.32
CA ASN A 77 19.96 -14.87 -24.46
C ASN A 77 20.73 -14.90 -23.13
N ARG A 78 22.05 -14.69 -23.17
CA ARG A 78 22.87 -14.55 -21.95
C ARG A 78 22.46 -13.34 -21.12
N ALA A 79 22.11 -12.23 -21.78
CA ALA A 79 21.67 -11.02 -21.11
C ALA A 79 20.35 -11.24 -20.34
N ILE A 80 19.34 -11.84 -21.00
CA ILE A 80 18.05 -12.19 -20.38
C ILE A 80 18.23 -13.17 -19.21
N VAL A 81 19.04 -14.22 -19.36
CA VAL A 81 19.32 -15.18 -18.27
C VAL A 81 20.08 -14.51 -17.11
N GLY A 82 20.91 -13.51 -17.40
CA GLY A 82 21.52 -12.66 -16.37
C GLY A 82 20.48 -11.79 -15.64
N ALA A 83 19.50 -11.26 -16.37
CA ALA A 83 18.43 -10.43 -15.83
C ALA A 83 17.54 -11.25 -14.90
N ASP A 84 17.13 -12.46 -15.33
CA ASP A 84 16.35 -13.40 -14.54
C ASP A 84 17.05 -13.74 -13.23
N ARG A 85 18.33 -14.12 -13.27
CA ARG A 85 19.11 -14.41 -12.06
C ARG A 85 19.13 -13.23 -11.08
N ARG A 86 19.29 -12.01 -11.59
CA ARG A 86 19.26 -10.81 -10.76
C ARG A 86 17.86 -10.56 -10.17
N LEU A 87 16.80 -10.80 -10.93
CA LEU A 87 15.42 -10.74 -10.44
C LEU A 87 15.20 -11.74 -9.31
N GLN A 88 15.60 -13.01 -9.48
CA GLN A 88 15.42 -14.02 -8.44
C GLN A 88 16.19 -13.65 -7.15
N GLN A 89 17.40 -13.09 -7.28
CA GLN A 89 18.15 -12.58 -6.15
C GLN A 89 17.40 -11.44 -5.44
N LEU A 90 16.93 -10.43 -6.18
CA LEU A 90 16.19 -9.30 -5.61
C LEU A 90 14.91 -9.74 -4.90
N ARG A 91 14.17 -10.70 -5.47
CA ARG A 91 12.99 -11.30 -4.83
C ARG A 91 13.36 -11.99 -3.51
N GLY A 92 14.44 -12.78 -3.51
CA GLY A 92 14.93 -13.43 -2.30
C GLY A 92 15.33 -12.42 -1.21
N GLU A 93 16.08 -11.38 -1.59
CA GLU A 93 16.48 -10.31 -0.67
C GLU A 93 15.28 -9.52 -0.14
N ALA A 94 14.29 -9.23 -0.99
CA ALA A 94 13.09 -8.51 -0.58
C ALA A 94 12.26 -9.31 0.42
N ARG A 95 12.00 -10.61 0.14
CA ARG A 95 11.28 -11.51 1.07
C ARG A 95 12.02 -11.62 2.41
N ALA A 96 13.32 -11.90 2.38
CA ALA A 96 14.11 -12.04 3.61
C ALA A 96 14.10 -10.75 4.46
N ARG A 97 14.15 -9.56 3.84
CA ARG A 97 14.08 -8.28 4.56
C ARG A 97 12.68 -8.00 5.09
N ALA A 98 11.63 -8.33 4.34
CA ALA A 98 10.25 -8.23 4.81
C ALA A 98 9.99 -9.17 6.01
N ASP A 99 10.43 -10.42 5.93
CA ASP A 99 10.30 -11.39 7.02
C ASP A 99 11.06 -10.94 8.27
N ALA A 100 12.27 -10.40 8.10
CA ALA A 100 13.04 -9.84 9.21
C ALA A 100 12.34 -8.65 9.88
N TYR A 101 11.67 -7.79 9.10
CA TYR A 101 10.86 -6.70 9.64
C TYR A 101 9.66 -7.24 10.43
N LEU A 102 8.89 -8.17 9.86
CA LEU A 102 7.72 -8.77 10.52
C LEU A 102 8.11 -9.48 11.83
N ALA A 103 9.28 -10.11 11.87
CA ALA A 103 9.82 -10.74 13.08
C ALA A 103 10.12 -9.75 14.21
N VAL A 104 10.50 -8.51 13.89
CA VAL A 104 10.76 -7.44 14.88
C VAL A 104 9.45 -6.73 15.27
N ALA A 105 8.59 -6.46 14.29
CA ALA A 105 7.36 -5.72 14.52
C ALA A 105 6.33 -6.56 15.31
N GLY A 106 6.18 -7.86 15.00
CA GLY A 106 5.16 -8.72 15.62
C GLY A 106 5.20 -8.76 17.16
N PRO A 107 6.39 -8.87 17.79
CA PRO A 107 6.53 -8.73 19.24
C PRO A 107 6.06 -7.39 19.81
N ILE A 108 6.10 -6.28 19.06
CA ILE A 108 5.65 -4.96 19.54
C ILE A 108 4.14 -5.02 19.77
N GLU A 109 3.38 -5.42 18.76
CA GLU A 109 1.92 -5.50 18.87
C GLU A 109 1.45 -6.51 19.90
N ARG A 110 2.13 -7.67 20.01
CA ARG A 110 1.81 -8.60 21.10
C ARG A 110 2.04 -7.99 22.47
N GLY A 111 3.09 -7.19 22.64
CA GLY A 111 3.32 -6.41 23.87
C GLY A 111 2.22 -5.40 24.14
N LEU A 112 1.83 -4.63 23.12
CA LEU A 112 0.75 -3.65 23.22
C LEU A 112 -0.62 -4.29 23.52
N ARG A 113 -0.93 -5.44 22.92
CA ARG A 113 -2.16 -6.21 23.21
C ARG A 113 -2.17 -6.78 24.63
N ALA A 114 -1.01 -7.07 25.18
CA ALA A 114 -0.87 -7.52 26.56
C ALA A 114 -1.01 -6.39 27.59
N GLY A 115 -1.07 -5.12 27.14
CA GLY A 115 -1.11 -3.93 27.99
C GLY A 115 0.29 -3.52 28.43
N ALA A 116 0.94 -2.69 27.61
CA ALA A 116 2.26 -2.15 27.89
C ALA A 116 2.18 -0.89 28.75
N ALA A 117 3.28 -0.49 29.37
CA ALA A 117 3.36 0.84 29.96
C ALA A 117 3.39 1.90 28.84
N PRO A 118 2.67 3.02 28.99
CA PRO A 118 2.84 4.17 28.10
C PRO A 118 4.31 4.58 28.01
N ASN A 119 4.83 4.73 26.80
CA ASN A 119 6.24 5.04 26.52
C ASN A 119 7.23 3.97 27.05
N ASP A 120 6.91 2.69 26.89
CA ASP A 120 7.82 1.58 27.25
C ASP A 120 9.14 1.65 26.45
N PRO A 121 10.31 1.84 27.10
CA PRO A 121 11.59 2.04 26.40
C PRO A 121 12.04 0.81 25.60
N ALA A 122 11.64 -0.41 26.01
CA ALA A 122 11.94 -1.62 25.27
C ALA A 122 11.12 -1.71 23.98
N LEU A 123 9.85 -1.29 24.02
CA LEU A 123 9.01 -1.21 22.81
C LEU A 123 9.46 -0.09 21.89
N GLU A 124 9.84 1.07 22.41
CA GLU A 124 10.42 2.15 21.60
C GLU A 124 11.71 1.72 20.88
N GLN A 125 12.59 1.01 21.57
CA GLN A 125 13.82 0.48 20.96
C GLN A 125 13.48 -0.49 19.81
N ARG A 126 12.50 -1.38 20.01
CA ARG A 126 12.04 -2.31 18.97
C ARG A 126 11.39 -1.59 17.80
N LEU A 127 10.63 -0.54 18.04
CA LEU A 127 10.02 0.29 17.01
C LEU A 127 11.07 0.97 16.14
N ARG A 128 12.09 1.58 16.76
CA ARG A 128 13.25 2.14 16.04
C ARG A 128 13.98 1.07 15.21
N GLN A 129 14.15 -0.12 15.77
CA GLN A 129 14.74 -1.26 15.05
C GLN A 129 13.87 -1.70 13.86
N ALA A 130 12.55 -1.78 14.03
CA ALA A 130 11.62 -2.13 12.96
C ALA A 130 11.70 -1.11 11.81
N GLY A 131 11.73 0.19 12.12
CA GLY A 131 11.94 1.25 11.13
C GLY A 131 13.27 1.11 10.38
N PHE A 132 14.37 0.80 11.07
CA PHE A 132 15.66 0.54 10.43
C PHE A 132 15.61 -0.68 9.49
N VAL A 133 15.00 -1.80 9.91
CA VAL A 133 14.88 -3.01 9.08
C VAL A 133 13.99 -2.76 7.87
N LEU A 134 12.88 -2.03 8.01
CA LEU A 134 12.04 -1.62 6.90
C LEU A 134 12.78 -0.70 5.92
N GLY A 135 13.59 0.23 6.43
CA GLY A 135 14.47 1.08 5.63
C GLY A 135 15.46 0.28 4.77
N ARG A 136 15.95 -0.86 5.27
CA ARG A 136 16.78 -1.77 4.46
C ARG A 136 16.01 -2.39 3.30
N LEU A 137 14.73 -2.70 3.45
CA LEU A 137 13.91 -3.15 2.32
C LEU A 137 13.78 -2.04 1.28
N ALA A 138 13.49 -0.81 1.70
CA ALA A 138 13.41 0.34 0.80
C ALA A 138 14.73 0.62 0.05
N ALA A 139 15.88 0.33 0.67
CA ALA A 139 17.19 0.47 0.05
C ALA A 139 17.45 -0.48 -1.15
N LEU A 140 16.53 -1.42 -1.45
CA LEU A 140 16.59 -2.22 -2.67
C LEU A 140 16.11 -1.48 -3.92
N ALA A 141 15.35 -0.38 -3.78
CA ALA A 141 14.74 0.31 -4.92
C ALA A 141 15.71 0.66 -6.06
N PRO A 142 16.91 1.24 -5.81
CA PRO A 142 17.85 1.54 -6.89
C PRO A 142 18.32 0.30 -7.66
N GLN A 143 18.37 -0.86 -7.01
CA GLN A 143 18.77 -2.11 -7.64
C GLN A 143 17.67 -2.66 -8.55
N TRP A 144 16.40 -2.46 -8.19
CA TRP A 144 15.26 -2.75 -9.04
C TRP A 144 15.25 -1.81 -10.25
N ASP A 145 15.41 -0.50 -10.06
CA ASP A 145 15.42 0.48 -11.14
C ASP A 145 16.54 0.21 -12.15
N ALA A 146 17.73 -0.15 -11.67
CA ALA A 146 18.84 -0.57 -12.52
C ALA A 146 18.48 -1.82 -13.36
N LEU A 147 17.76 -2.79 -12.78
CA LEU A 147 17.29 -3.97 -13.50
C LEU A 147 16.21 -3.61 -14.53
N VAL A 148 15.28 -2.70 -14.21
CA VAL A 148 14.26 -2.17 -15.16
C VAL A 148 14.95 -1.55 -16.38
N GLY A 149 15.95 -0.70 -16.14
CA GLY A 149 16.72 -0.06 -17.21
C GLY A 149 17.48 -1.08 -18.06
N ARG A 150 18.03 -2.13 -17.44
CA ARG A 150 18.72 -3.22 -18.15
C ARG A 150 17.78 -4.02 -19.04
N VAL A 151 16.64 -4.48 -18.52
CA VAL A 151 15.64 -5.25 -19.29
C VAL A 151 15.05 -4.40 -20.42
N THR A 152 14.85 -3.10 -20.20
CA THR A 152 14.41 -2.19 -21.27
C THR A 152 15.40 -2.14 -22.44
N ARG A 153 16.71 -2.08 -22.17
CA ARG A 153 17.73 -2.16 -23.22
C ARG A 153 17.72 -3.51 -23.93
N GLU A 154 17.57 -4.61 -23.18
CA GLU A 154 17.50 -5.96 -23.76
C GLU A 154 16.29 -6.13 -24.68
N ARG A 155 15.14 -5.53 -24.36
CA ARG A 155 13.96 -5.52 -25.24
C ARG A 155 14.21 -4.78 -26.55
N ALA A 156 14.91 -3.66 -26.50
CA ALA A 156 15.31 -2.92 -27.70
C ALA A 156 16.27 -3.76 -28.57
N THR A 157 17.28 -4.40 -27.95
CA THR A 157 18.18 -5.34 -28.63
C THR A 157 17.39 -6.51 -29.24
N ALA A 158 16.45 -7.10 -28.50
CA ALA A 158 15.63 -8.19 -29.01
C ALA A 158 14.81 -7.81 -30.25
N SER A 159 14.21 -6.62 -30.24
CA SER A 159 13.49 -6.07 -31.41
C SER A 159 14.42 -5.93 -32.63
N SER A 160 15.63 -5.40 -32.42
CA SER A 160 16.64 -5.29 -33.48
C SER A 160 17.09 -6.66 -34.02
N VAL A 161 17.33 -7.65 -33.16
CA VAL A 161 17.69 -9.01 -33.56
C VAL A 161 16.56 -9.69 -34.34
N VAL A 162 15.29 -9.47 -33.95
CA VAL A 162 14.14 -9.98 -34.71
C VAL A 162 14.08 -9.36 -36.11
N ALA A 163 14.26 -8.05 -36.21
CA ALA A 163 14.24 -7.34 -37.49
C ALA A 163 15.38 -7.79 -38.42
N THR A 164 16.61 -7.86 -37.90
CA THR A 164 17.78 -8.28 -38.67
C THR A 164 17.70 -9.74 -39.10
N ALA A 165 17.27 -10.66 -38.22
CA ALA A 165 17.07 -12.06 -38.56
C ALA A 165 16.02 -12.28 -39.66
N ALA A 166 14.96 -11.46 -39.67
CA ALA A 166 13.93 -11.50 -40.70
C ALA A 166 14.43 -10.95 -42.06
N ALA A 167 15.30 -9.92 -42.03
CA ALA A 167 15.77 -9.21 -43.21
C ALA A 167 16.98 -9.85 -43.91
N VAL A 168 17.68 -10.80 -43.29
CA VAL A 168 18.85 -11.42 -43.93
C VAL A 168 18.49 -12.19 -45.19
N ASP A 169 19.18 -11.83 -46.27
CA ASP A 169 19.08 -12.47 -47.58
C ASP A 169 19.90 -13.77 -47.62
N THR A 170 19.19 -14.87 -47.88
CA THR A 170 19.71 -16.22 -48.06
C THR A 170 19.92 -16.60 -49.53
N THR A 171 19.73 -15.66 -50.46
CA THR A 171 19.98 -15.89 -51.90
C THR A 171 21.42 -16.34 -52.15
N GLY A 172 21.59 -17.36 -52.99
CA GLY A 172 22.88 -18.03 -53.22
C GLY A 172 23.32 -18.98 -52.11
N GLY A 173 22.46 -19.22 -51.11
CA GLY A 173 22.66 -20.18 -50.03
C GLY A 173 22.08 -21.57 -50.32
N THR A 174 22.27 -22.47 -49.35
CA THR A 174 21.69 -23.82 -49.36
C THR A 174 20.33 -23.84 -48.66
N GLY A 175 19.52 -24.89 -48.87
CA GLY A 175 18.29 -25.08 -48.09
C GLY A 175 18.54 -25.20 -46.57
N ALA A 176 19.77 -25.53 -46.15
CA ALA A 176 20.15 -25.53 -44.73
C ALA A 176 20.26 -24.11 -44.16
N ASP A 177 20.72 -23.14 -44.95
CA ASP A 177 20.85 -21.74 -44.55
C ASP A 177 19.48 -21.10 -44.32
N GLU A 178 18.52 -21.41 -45.17
CA GLU A 178 17.14 -20.92 -45.00
C GLU A 178 16.48 -21.49 -43.74
N ARG A 179 16.64 -22.80 -43.49
CA ARG A 179 16.17 -23.42 -42.24
C ARG A 179 16.82 -22.79 -41.01
N ARG A 180 18.12 -22.48 -41.09
CA ARG A 180 18.88 -21.81 -40.03
C ARG A 180 18.36 -20.40 -39.79
N ARG A 181 18.12 -19.61 -40.84
CA ARG A 181 17.51 -18.27 -40.76
C ARG A 181 16.14 -18.31 -40.08
N LEU A 182 15.26 -19.23 -40.49
CA LEU A 182 13.93 -19.39 -39.87
C LEU A 182 14.02 -19.81 -38.40
N SER A 183 14.98 -20.67 -38.06
CA SER A 183 15.27 -21.08 -36.69
C SER A 183 15.72 -19.90 -35.82
N LEU A 184 16.65 -19.09 -36.32
CA LEU A 184 17.11 -17.86 -35.67
C LEU A 184 15.98 -16.86 -35.49
N ALA A 185 15.20 -16.60 -36.54
CA ALA A 185 14.06 -15.68 -36.47
C ALA A 185 13.00 -16.13 -35.45
N ARG A 186 12.74 -17.44 -35.34
CA ARG A 186 11.84 -17.99 -34.31
C ARG A 186 12.42 -17.80 -32.90
N ALA A 187 13.68 -18.15 -32.70
CA ALA A 187 14.33 -18.02 -31.40
C ALA A 187 14.45 -16.54 -30.96
N ALA A 188 14.74 -15.63 -31.89
CA ALA A 188 14.74 -14.19 -31.64
C ALA A 188 13.37 -13.67 -31.18
N ARG A 189 12.28 -14.07 -31.88
CA ARG A 189 10.91 -13.72 -31.45
C ARG A 189 10.57 -14.27 -30.08
N GLY A 190 10.96 -15.52 -29.81
CA GLY A 190 10.80 -16.13 -28.48
C GLY A 190 11.57 -15.38 -27.39
N SER A 191 12.81 -14.98 -27.67
CA SER A 191 13.64 -14.19 -26.75
C SER A 191 13.06 -12.80 -26.48
N ALA A 192 12.51 -12.16 -27.51
CA ALA A 192 11.77 -10.90 -27.37
C ALA A 192 10.52 -11.06 -26.49
N ALA A 193 9.76 -12.16 -26.68
CA ALA A 193 8.61 -12.47 -25.84
C ALA A 193 9.02 -12.72 -24.38
N THR A 194 10.11 -13.46 -24.14
CA THR A 194 10.67 -13.69 -22.79
C THR A 194 11.10 -12.36 -22.14
N ALA A 195 11.79 -11.48 -22.86
CA ALA A 195 12.19 -10.17 -22.35
C ALA A 195 11.00 -9.26 -22.01
N ASN A 196 9.92 -9.31 -22.80
CA ASN A 196 8.67 -8.60 -22.50
C ASN A 196 7.98 -9.15 -21.24
N ALA A 197 7.88 -10.47 -21.11
CA ALA A 197 7.28 -11.12 -19.94
C ALA A 197 8.08 -10.83 -18.65
N LEU A 198 9.41 -10.83 -18.75
CA LEU A 198 10.30 -10.44 -17.66
C LEU A 198 10.06 -8.98 -17.24
N ALA A 199 9.94 -8.06 -18.20
CA ALA A 199 9.67 -6.65 -17.89
C ALA A 199 8.31 -6.45 -17.21
N ALA A 200 7.26 -7.11 -17.68
CA ALA A 200 5.94 -7.05 -17.05
C ALA A 200 5.98 -7.56 -15.61
N THR A 201 6.67 -8.68 -15.39
CA THR A 201 6.83 -9.29 -14.06
C THR A 201 7.62 -8.41 -13.10
N LEU A 202 8.66 -7.75 -13.60
CA LEU A 202 9.49 -6.83 -12.82
C LEU A 202 8.70 -5.61 -12.33
N VAL A 203 7.82 -5.06 -13.18
CA VAL A 203 6.93 -3.94 -12.81
C VAL A 203 5.93 -4.38 -11.73
N GLU A 204 5.33 -5.56 -11.89
CA GLU A 204 4.40 -6.12 -10.90
C GLU A 204 5.06 -6.36 -9.55
N ASP A 205 6.23 -7.02 -9.53
CA ASP A 205 6.97 -7.25 -8.28
C ASP A 205 7.39 -5.92 -7.63
N ARG A 206 7.81 -4.92 -8.42
CA ARG A 206 8.18 -3.60 -7.89
C ARG A 206 6.99 -2.93 -7.22
N ARG A 207 5.82 -2.98 -7.87
CA ARG A 207 4.56 -2.47 -7.34
C ARG A 207 4.21 -3.17 -6.01
N ALA A 208 4.27 -4.49 -5.96
CA ALA A 208 4.01 -5.25 -4.74
C ALA A 208 4.97 -4.87 -3.59
N VAL A 209 6.25 -4.65 -3.87
CA VAL A 209 7.22 -4.15 -2.87
C VAL A 209 6.86 -2.75 -2.38
N ASP A 210 6.46 -1.85 -3.29
CA ASP A 210 6.09 -0.48 -2.93
C ASP A 210 4.80 -0.42 -2.11
N GLU A 211 3.79 -1.23 -2.47
CA GLU A 211 2.54 -1.37 -1.72
C GLU A 211 2.80 -1.92 -0.32
N PHE A 212 3.65 -2.95 -0.20
CA PHE A 212 4.07 -3.47 1.10
C PHE A 212 4.79 -2.41 1.93
N LEU A 213 5.78 -1.70 1.35
CA LEU A 213 6.50 -0.64 2.05
C LEU A 213 5.57 0.49 2.53
N ALA A 214 4.59 0.87 1.72
CA ALA A 214 3.61 1.89 2.09
C ALA A 214 2.74 1.41 3.26
N ALA A 215 2.20 0.20 3.17
CA ALA A 215 1.39 -0.41 4.22
C ALA A 215 2.16 -0.53 5.55
N GLU A 216 3.41 -0.98 5.51
CA GLU A 216 4.22 -1.16 6.71
C GLU A 216 4.68 0.16 7.34
N ARG A 217 4.90 1.21 6.55
CA ARG A 217 5.18 2.54 7.11
C ARG A 217 3.98 3.06 7.88
N ALA A 218 2.79 2.94 7.31
CA ALA A 218 1.55 3.33 7.98
C ALA A 218 1.28 2.47 9.24
N MET A 219 1.67 1.19 9.21
CA MET A 219 1.61 0.33 10.39
C MET A 219 2.59 0.78 11.47
N LEU A 220 3.82 1.17 11.12
CA LEU A 220 4.79 1.68 12.10
C LEU A 220 4.31 2.95 12.79
N GLU A 221 3.59 3.83 12.10
CA GLU A 221 2.97 5.02 12.70
C GLU A 221 1.92 4.64 13.76
N ILE A 222 1.05 3.68 13.42
CA ILE A 222 0.09 3.12 14.36
C ILE A 222 0.76 2.45 15.56
N LEU A 223 1.83 1.68 15.33
CA LEU A 223 2.59 1.06 16.41
C LEU A 223 3.28 2.11 17.28
N ALA A 224 3.74 3.23 16.70
CA ALA A 224 4.30 4.34 17.45
C ALA A 224 3.28 4.95 18.41
N LEU A 225 2.07 5.23 17.91
CA LEU A 225 0.96 5.71 18.73
C LEU A 225 0.61 4.68 19.82
N GLY A 226 0.57 3.40 19.46
CA GLY A 226 0.35 2.31 20.42
C GLY A 226 1.40 2.26 21.53
N VAL A 227 2.67 2.43 21.20
CA VAL A 227 3.77 2.49 22.18
C VAL A 227 3.67 3.72 23.08
N ALA A 228 3.28 4.87 22.53
CA ALA A 228 3.06 6.08 23.32
C ALA A 228 1.93 5.90 24.34
N GLU A 229 0.83 5.27 23.93
CA GLU A 229 -0.36 5.09 24.76
C GLU A 229 -0.32 3.82 25.63
N GLY A 230 0.56 2.87 25.33
CA GLY A 230 0.64 1.56 26.00
C GLY A 230 -0.44 0.57 25.59
N GLU A 231 -1.22 0.86 24.55
CA GLU A 231 -2.32 0.02 24.07
C GLU A 231 -2.19 -0.32 22.59
N ALA A 232 -2.74 -1.47 22.20
CA ALA A 232 -2.78 -1.86 20.79
C ALA A 232 -3.94 -1.17 20.05
N PHE A 233 -3.60 -0.57 18.94
CA PHE A 233 -4.53 -0.18 17.89
C PHE A 233 -4.64 -1.31 16.85
N GLY A 234 -5.68 -1.26 16.01
CA GLY A 234 -5.84 -2.22 14.91
C GLY A 234 -4.91 -1.92 13.73
N SER A 235 -5.34 -2.25 12.51
CA SER A 235 -4.62 -1.86 11.29
C SER A 235 -4.67 -0.34 11.05
N SER A 236 -3.68 0.19 10.34
CA SER A 236 -3.73 1.59 9.87
C SER A 236 -4.99 1.89 9.05
N LEU A 237 -5.55 3.08 9.25
CA LEU A 237 -6.70 3.58 8.51
C LEU A 237 -6.34 3.99 7.08
N ALA A 238 -5.05 4.11 6.75
CA ALA A 238 -4.56 4.54 5.44
C ALA A 238 -5.08 3.66 4.29
N GLY A 239 -5.19 2.35 4.51
CA GLY A 239 -5.74 1.43 3.52
C GLY A 239 -7.25 1.62 3.26
N LEU A 240 -8.02 1.98 4.29
CA LEU A 240 -9.45 2.25 4.17
C LEU A 240 -9.73 3.61 3.53
N ALA A 241 -8.84 4.58 3.75
CA ALA A 241 -8.91 5.91 3.15
C ALA A 241 -8.33 5.98 1.72
N ALA A 242 -7.66 4.93 1.26
CA ALA A 242 -7.00 4.91 -0.04
C ALA A 242 -8.01 4.81 -1.20
N GLY A 243 -7.85 5.68 -2.21
CA GLY A 243 -8.47 5.50 -3.52
C GLY A 243 -9.69 6.37 -3.84
N ALA A 244 -10.12 7.24 -2.93
CA ALA A 244 -11.20 8.18 -3.22
C ALA A 244 -10.73 9.64 -3.19
N PRO A 245 -10.94 10.42 -4.27
CA PRO A 245 -10.76 11.86 -4.21
C PRO A 245 -11.85 12.43 -3.29
N ALA A 246 -11.46 12.80 -2.08
CA ALA A 246 -12.34 13.51 -1.18
C ALA A 246 -12.66 14.87 -1.80
N THR A 247 -13.92 15.05 -2.23
CA THR A 247 -14.40 16.37 -2.62
C THR A 247 -14.63 17.14 -1.34
N ALA A 248 -14.02 18.32 -1.18
CA ALA A 248 -14.17 19.14 0.02
C ALA A 248 -15.67 19.35 0.32
N PRO A 249 -16.22 18.69 1.35
CA PRO A 249 -17.62 18.82 1.67
C PRO A 249 -17.88 20.20 2.28
N PRO A 250 -19.13 20.70 2.23
CA PRO A 250 -19.46 21.91 2.97
C PRO A 250 -19.08 21.73 4.45
N PRO A 251 -18.55 22.77 5.12
CA PRO A 251 -18.20 22.67 6.52
C PRO A 251 -19.45 22.28 7.33
N PRO A 252 -19.28 21.49 8.41
CA PRO A 252 -20.39 21.18 9.29
C PRO A 252 -20.98 22.49 9.85
N ARG A 253 -22.24 22.43 10.23
CA ARG A 253 -23.02 23.53 10.79
C ARG A 253 -23.22 23.27 12.28
N PRO A 254 -23.34 24.33 13.10
CA PRO A 254 -23.74 24.19 14.49
C PRO A 254 -25.05 23.37 14.59
N GLY A 255 -25.06 22.35 15.45
CA GLY A 255 -26.19 21.44 15.64
C GLY A 255 -26.17 20.18 14.76
N ASP A 256 -25.24 20.05 13.82
CA ASP A 256 -24.99 18.77 13.16
C ASP A 256 -24.49 17.72 14.18
N PRO A 257 -24.91 16.44 14.08
CA PRO A 257 -24.49 15.42 15.03
C PRO A 257 -23.00 15.08 14.84
N PRO A 258 -22.15 15.23 15.88
CA PRO A 258 -20.75 14.86 15.81
C PRO A 258 -20.58 13.34 15.79
N LEU A 259 -19.53 12.86 15.14
CA LEU A 259 -19.09 11.46 15.21
C LEU A 259 -18.49 11.16 16.59
N VAL A 260 -17.64 12.05 17.09
CA VAL A 260 -17.00 11.95 18.42
C VAL A 260 -16.96 13.33 19.05
N THR A 261 -17.29 13.42 20.34
CA THR A 261 -17.07 14.61 21.15
C THR A 261 -16.03 14.31 22.22
N ILE A 262 -14.96 15.09 22.27
CA ILE A 262 -13.84 14.95 23.19
C ILE A 262 -13.83 16.17 24.11
N ARG A 263 -13.93 15.91 25.41
CA ARG A 263 -13.90 16.95 26.45
C ARG A 263 -12.58 16.89 27.19
N PHE A 264 -11.75 17.90 27.00
CA PHE A 264 -10.44 18.04 27.63
C PHE A 264 -10.57 18.63 29.04
N ARG A 265 -11.18 17.85 29.95
CA ARG A 265 -11.32 18.24 31.37
C ARG A 265 -10.02 18.11 32.15
N ASP A 266 -9.12 17.26 31.68
CA ASP A 266 -7.78 17.03 32.20
C ASP A 266 -6.76 17.09 31.05
N GLU A 267 -5.48 17.27 31.36
CA GLU A 267 -4.41 17.26 30.35
C GLU A 267 -4.17 15.87 29.72
N SER A 268 -4.64 14.79 30.37
CA SER A 268 -4.39 13.39 29.98
C SER A 268 -5.66 12.62 29.59
N VAL A 269 -6.52 13.20 28.75
CA VAL A 269 -7.72 12.50 28.27
C VAL A 269 -7.32 11.38 27.29
N ARG A 270 -7.70 10.14 27.60
CA ARG A 270 -7.50 8.98 26.73
C ARG A 270 -8.58 8.91 25.66
N TYR A 271 -8.40 9.66 24.57
CA TYR A 271 -9.37 9.73 23.46
C TYR A 271 -8.97 8.93 22.22
N HIS A 272 -7.72 8.45 22.13
CA HIS A 272 -7.18 7.80 20.94
C HIS A 272 -7.97 6.54 20.52
N GLN A 273 -8.25 5.63 21.45
CA GLN A 273 -8.97 4.38 21.13
C GLN A 273 -10.43 4.60 20.70
N PRO A 274 -11.25 5.42 21.38
CA PRO A 274 -12.57 5.79 20.88
C PRO A 274 -12.53 6.48 19.52
N LEU A 275 -11.58 7.40 19.30
CA LEU A 275 -11.41 8.12 18.04
C LEU A 275 -11.05 7.16 16.91
N TYR A 276 -10.10 6.26 17.13
CA TYR A 276 -9.69 5.24 16.16
C TYR A 276 -10.88 4.35 15.76
N ARG A 277 -11.64 3.82 16.73
CA ARG A 277 -12.82 2.97 16.46
C ARG A 277 -13.87 3.72 15.64
N ALA A 278 -14.15 4.98 15.99
CA ALA A 278 -15.13 5.79 15.28
C ALA A 278 -14.67 6.12 13.85
N ALA A 279 -13.41 6.53 13.68
CA ALA A 279 -12.83 6.85 12.37
C ALA A 279 -12.78 5.61 11.46
N ARG A 280 -12.39 4.45 12.00
CA ARG A 280 -12.43 3.17 11.29
C ARG A 280 -13.84 2.85 10.81
N LEU A 281 -14.84 2.93 11.68
CA LEU A 281 -16.24 2.63 11.34
C LEU A 281 -16.78 3.60 10.25
N ALA A 282 -16.35 4.87 10.27
CA ALA A 282 -16.69 5.82 9.23
C ALA A 282 -16.07 5.45 7.88
N LEU A 283 -14.77 5.12 7.87
CA LEU A 283 -14.04 4.73 6.66
C LEU A 283 -14.48 3.37 6.09
N GLU A 284 -14.86 2.41 6.93
CA GLU A 284 -15.45 1.13 6.51
C GLU A 284 -16.80 1.32 5.80
N ARG A 285 -17.56 2.37 6.16
CA ARG A 285 -18.81 2.72 5.47
C ARG A 285 -18.56 3.48 4.17
N ARG A 286 -17.59 4.40 4.17
CA ARG A 286 -17.25 5.27 3.03
C ARG A 286 -15.76 5.61 3.05
N ALA A 287 -15.04 5.24 2.00
CA ALA A 287 -13.60 5.52 1.86
C ALA A 287 -13.28 7.00 1.54
N ASP A 288 -14.27 7.78 1.13
CA ASP A 288 -14.15 9.16 0.64
C ASP A 288 -14.49 10.23 1.68
N VAL A 289 -14.61 9.84 2.95
CA VAL A 289 -15.02 10.75 4.03
C VAL A 289 -13.98 11.81 4.34
N VAL A 290 -14.46 13.00 4.71
CA VAL A 290 -13.62 14.05 5.31
C VAL A 290 -13.97 14.19 6.79
N PHE A 291 -12.94 14.10 7.63
CA PHE A 291 -13.00 14.36 9.05
C PHE A 291 -12.78 15.84 9.31
N THR A 292 -13.81 16.51 9.81
CA THR A 292 -13.70 17.92 10.23
C THR A 292 -13.63 17.98 11.74
N VAL A 293 -12.47 18.37 12.26
CA VAL A 293 -12.23 18.62 13.68
C VAL A 293 -12.65 20.06 13.99
N VAL A 294 -13.59 20.18 14.92
CA VAL A 294 -14.19 21.45 15.30
C VAL A 294 -13.84 21.76 16.74
N ALA A 295 -13.15 22.87 16.97
CA ALA A 295 -12.98 23.43 18.30
C ALA A 295 -14.24 24.23 18.68
N VAL A 296 -15.08 23.70 19.57
CA VAL A 296 -16.26 24.40 20.08
C VAL A 296 -15.85 25.11 21.37
N THR A 297 -15.90 26.44 21.32
CA THR A 297 -15.48 27.30 22.44
C THR A 297 -16.65 28.13 22.94
N PRO A 298 -16.91 28.18 24.25
CA PRO A 298 -17.92 29.06 24.83
C PRO A 298 -17.51 30.54 24.70
N PRO A 299 -18.49 31.47 24.67
CA PRO A 299 -18.21 32.89 24.51
C PRO A 299 -17.39 33.44 25.70
N GLY A 300 -16.35 34.20 25.40
CA GLY A 300 -15.49 34.83 26.41
C GLY A 300 -14.32 33.97 26.90
N LEU A 301 -14.17 32.74 26.39
CA LEU A 301 -12.95 31.93 26.57
C LEU A 301 -12.21 31.82 25.23
N GLU A 302 -10.88 31.90 25.29
CA GLU A 302 -10.00 31.52 24.18
C GLU A 302 -9.45 30.12 24.48
N GLY A 303 -9.55 29.18 23.54
CA GLY A 303 -9.02 27.84 23.74
C GLY A 303 -9.49 26.83 22.69
N GLY A 304 -8.89 25.64 22.70
CA GLY A 304 -9.34 24.51 21.88
C GLY A 304 -8.63 24.34 20.54
N ALA A 305 -7.99 25.38 19.99
CA ALA A 305 -7.25 25.26 18.72
C ALA A 305 -6.09 24.24 18.82
N ALA A 306 -5.27 24.34 19.88
CA ALA A 306 -4.18 23.40 20.11
C ALA A 306 -4.66 21.94 20.30
N GLN A 307 -5.79 21.76 20.98
CA GLN A 307 -6.42 20.46 21.18
C GLN A 307 -7.02 19.92 19.89
N ALA A 308 -7.65 20.76 19.06
CA ALA A 308 -8.14 20.38 17.75
C ALA A 308 -6.99 19.95 16.82
N ASP A 309 -5.88 20.69 16.84
CA ASP A 309 -4.67 20.33 16.11
C ASP A 309 -4.07 19.00 16.60
N ALA A 310 -4.11 18.73 17.91
CA ALA A 310 -3.67 17.45 18.48
C ALA A 310 -4.56 16.28 18.05
N VAL A 311 -5.88 16.48 18.02
CA VAL A 311 -6.85 15.46 17.54
C VAL A 311 -6.68 15.22 16.03
N ALA A 312 -6.48 16.27 15.24
CA ALA A 312 -6.19 16.16 13.82
C ALA A 312 -4.87 15.41 13.54
N ARG A 313 -3.83 15.68 14.34
CA ARG A 313 -2.56 14.94 14.29
C ARG A 313 -2.74 13.47 14.65
N SER A 314 -3.54 13.18 15.67
CA SER A 314 -3.85 11.80 16.06
C SER A 314 -4.56 11.05 14.93
N LEU A 315 -5.51 11.68 14.24
CA LEU A 315 -6.14 11.08 13.04
C LEU A 315 -5.11 10.82 11.94
N ALA A 316 -4.17 11.74 11.73
CA ALA A 316 -3.10 11.57 10.75
C ALA A 316 -2.16 10.40 11.12
N GLU A 317 -1.76 10.28 12.39
CA GLU A 317 -0.97 9.16 12.91
C GLU A 317 -1.72 7.82 12.82
N MET A 318 -3.05 7.85 12.90
CA MET A 318 -3.89 6.69 12.64
C MET A 318 -3.99 6.31 11.16
N GLY A 319 -3.46 7.14 10.25
CA GLY A 319 -3.42 6.92 8.82
C GLY A 319 -4.50 7.66 8.03
N VAL A 320 -5.23 8.61 8.63
CA VAL A 320 -6.14 9.48 7.86
C VAL A 320 -5.32 10.46 7.02
N PRO A 321 -5.51 10.54 5.69
CA PRO A 321 -4.77 11.48 4.85
C PRO A 321 -5.04 12.94 5.22
N ALA A 322 -4.02 13.81 5.11
CA ALA A 322 -4.17 15.25 5.39
C ALA A 322 -5.27 15.93 4.55
N GLY A 323 -5.49 15.47 3.31
CA GLY A 323 -6.57 15.97 2.44
C GLY A 323 -7.98 15.55 2.89
N GLN A 324 -8.10 14.61 3.82
CA GLN A 324 -9.34 14.16 4.45
C GLN A 324 -9.47 14.67 5.89
N THR A 325 -8.62 15.60 6.32
CA THR A 325 -8.70 16.23 7.65
C THR A 325 -8.82 17.74 7.49
N ALA A 326 -9.79 18.34 8.16
CA ALA A 326 -9.94 19.79 8.25
C ALA A 326 -10.07 20.22 9.72
N VAL A 327 -9.53 21.38 10.06
CA VAL A 327 -9.67 21.97 11.41
C VAL A 327 -10.40 23.30 11.28
N ILE A 328 -11.46 23.48 12.06
CA ILE A 328 -12.24 24.72 12.14
C ILE A 328 -12.60 25.05 13.59
N GLY A 329 -12.93 26.30 13.87
CA GLY A 329 -13.37 26.75 15.20
C GLY A 329 -14.78 27.33 15.16
N TRP A 330 -15.58 27.03 16.18
CA TRP A 330 -16.88 27.65 16.42
C TRP A 330 -16.92 28.31 17.79
N ALA A 331 -17.49 29.51 17.83
CA ALA A 331 -17.98 30.10 19.06
C ALA A 331 -19.45 29.70 19.22
N ASP A 332 -19.75 28.85 20.20
CA ASP A 332 -21.12 28.42 20.49
C ASP A 332 -21.60 29.10 21.78
N PRO A 333 -22.57 30.03 21.71
CA PRO A 333 -23.11 30.70 22.89
C PRO A 333 -23.89 29.76 23.83
N ALA A 334 -24.29 28.56 23.36
CA ALA A 334 -24.94 27.54 24.17
C ALA A 334 -23.94 26.57 24.83
N ALA A 335 -22.67 26.57 24.41
CA ALA A 335 -21.64 25.75 25.04
C ALA A 335 -21.32 26.26 26.44
N THR A 336 -21.22 25.33 27.39
CA THR A 336 -20.86 25.61 28.79
C THR A 336 -19.41 25.22 29.11
N GLU A 337 -18.80 24.38 28.26
CA GLU A 337 -17.42 23.91 28.36
C GLU A 337 -16.77 23.94 26.97
N ALA A 338 -15.44 24.05 26.89
CA ALA A 338 -14.71 23.87 25.64
C ALA A 338 -14.64 22.38 25.29
N GLU A 339 -15.05 22.02 24.07
CA GLU A 339 -15.03 20.64 23.59
C GLU A 339 -14.58 20.55 22.13
N ILE A 340 -13.97 19.42 21.77
CA ILE A 340 -13.57 19.13 20.39
C ILE A 340 -14.55 18.14 19.80
N GLN A 341 -15.18 18.52 18.69
CA GLN A 341 -16.13 17.68 17.97
C GLN A 341 -15.51 17.23 16.65
N VAL A 342 -15.49 15.93 16.40
CA VAL A 342 -15.08 15.36 15.12
C VAL A 342 -16.34 15.04 14.33
N HIS A 343 -16.46 15.63 13.14
CA HIS A 343 -17.56 15.44 12.21
C HIS A 343 -17.09 14.67 10.98
N VAL A 344 -18.01 13.95 10.33
CA VAL A 344 -17.74 13.22 9.09
C VAL A 344 -18.72 13.64 8.00
N ARG A 345 -18.21 13.84 6.79
CA ARG A 345 -18.98 14.22 5.60
C ARG A 345 -18.58 13.39 4.38
#